data_AF-A0A7V9TBK4-F1
#
_entry.id   AF-A0A7V9TBK4-F1
#
_cell.length_a   1.000
_cell.length_b   1.000
_cell.length_c   1.000
_cell.angle_alpha   90.00
_cell.angle_beta   90.00
_cell.angle_gamma   90.00
#
_symmetry.space_group_name_H-M   'P 1'
#
loop_
_entity.id
_entity.type
_entity.pdbx_description
1 polymer ?
#
loop_
_entity_poly.entity_id
_entity_poly.type
_entity_poly.pdbx_seq_one_letter_code
_entity_poly.pdbx_strand_id
1 'polypeptide(L)'
;MPVTTNTSARRVGTRGRARLRVPHVPARAVPSVAANAATVSAQRGGGPSDFALYGCSCGASFDAPVSACVDCPACGGAQDW
;
A
#
# COMPACT_ATOMS: atom_id res chain seq x y z
N MET A 1 -2.56 -32.02 64.40
CA MET A 1 -2.37 -30.75 63.68
C MET A 1 -3.10 -29.65 64.45
N PRO A 2 -2.43 -28.84 65.30
CA PRO A 2 -3.07 -27.73 65.99
C PRO A 2 -3.32 -26.55 65.05
N VAL A 3 -4.49 -25.94 65.24
CA VAL A 3 -5.00 -24.74 64.59
C VAL A 3 -4.45 -23.52 65.31
N THR A 4 -3.96 -22.51 64.61
CA THR A 4 -4.06 -21.12 65.09
C THR A 4 -4.15 -20.13 63.92
N THR A 5 -5.13 -19.26 64.10
CA THR A 5 -5.67 -18.23 63.21
C THR A 5 -4.67 -17.14 62.84
N ASN A 6 -4.58 -16.84 61.55
CA ASN A 6 -3.73 -15.79 61.00
C ASN A 6 -4.33 -14.40 61.32
N THR A 7 -3.57 -13.64 62.11
CA THR A 7 -3.84 -12.29 62.55
C THR A 7 -3.95 -11.31 61.38
N SER A 8 -5.11 -10.68 61.27
CA SER A 8 -5.42 -9.66 60.27
C SER A 8 -4.63 -8.37 60.53
N ALA A 9 -3.60 -8.12 59.71
CA ALA A 9 -2.83 -6.88 59.75
C ALA A 9 -3.50 -5.77 58.92
N ARG A 10 -4.12 -4.84 59.65
CA ARG A 10 -4.12 -3.38 59.45
C ARG A 10 -3.99 -2.86 57.99
N ARG A 11 -5.13 -2.44 57.43
CA ARG A 11 -5.20 -1.66 56.19
C ARG A 11 -4.63 -0.26 56.44
N VAL A 12 -3.44 0.01 55.90
CA VAL A 12 -2.91 1.37 55.77
C VAL A 12 -3.61 2.03 54.60
N GLY A 13 -4.51 2.97 54.90
CA GLY A 13 -5.18 3.79 53.91
C GLY A 13 -4.19 4.70 53.19
N THR A 14 -3.80 4.34 51.98
CA THR A 14 -3.05 5.21 51.09
C THR A 14 -3.97 6.33 50.63
N ARG A 15 -3.75 7.56 51.12
CA ARG A 15 -4.40 8.76 50.61
C ARG A 15 -4.00 8.94 49.15
N GLY A 16 -4.84 8.43 48.25
CA GLY A 16 -4.67 8.54 46.82
C GLY A 16 -4.72 10.01 46.44
N ARG A 17 -3.58 10.57 46.04
CA ARG A 17 -3.49 11.88 45.42
C ARG A 17 -4.39 11.86 44.18
N ALA A 18 -5.46 12.65 44.21
CA ALA A 18 -6.30 12.89 43.05
C ALA A 18 -5.41 13.46 41.94
N ARG A 19 -5.04 12.61 40.98
CA ARG A 19 -4.44 13.08 39.74
C ARG A 19 -5.53 13.85 39.03
N LEU A 20 -5.37 15.18 38.95
CA LEU A 20 -6.16 16.01 38.05
C LEU A 20 -6.15 15.33 36.67
N ARG A 21 -7.32 14.88 36.21
CA ARG A 21 -7.49 14.36 34.86
C ARG A 21 -7.22 15.52 33.92
N VAL A 22 -6.03 15.54 33.33
CA VAL A 22 -5.76 16.37 32.15
C VAL A 22 -6.64 15.80 31.03
N PRO A 23 -7.50 16.60 30.39
CA PRO A 23 -8.23 16.14 29.21
C PRO A 23 -7.21 15.69 28.16
N HIS A 24 -7.24 14.41 27.81
CA HIS A 24 -6.53 13.92 26.63
C HIS A 24 -7.19 14.56 25.42
N VAL A 25 -6.57 15.63 24.91
CA VAL A 25 -6.87 16.12 23.57
C VAL A 25 -6.28 15.09 22.61
N PRO A 26 -7.08 14.39 21.78
CA PRO A 26 -6.51 13.52 20.78
C PRO A 26 -5.67 14.38 19.85
N ALA A 27 -4.35 14.16 19.88
CA ALA A 27 -3.45 14.76 18.92
C ALA A 27 -3.97 14.40 17.54
N ARG A 28 -4.38 15.41 16.77
CA ARG A 28 -4.77 15.23 15.38
C ARG A 28 -3.58 14.59 14.68
N ALA A 29 -3.75 13.34 14.24
CA ALA A 29 -2.72 12.62 13.52
C ALA A 29 -2.30 13.48 12.33
N VAL A 30 -1.05 13.97 12.36
CA VAL A 30 -0.46 14.68 11.24
C VAL A 30 -0.14 13.59 10.21
N PRO A 31 -0.73 13.62 9.01
CA PRO A 31 -0.39 12.63 8.00
C PRO A 31 1.10 12.78 7.67
N SER A 32 1.87 11.72 7.93
CA SER A 32 3.30 11.70 7.66
C SER A 32 3.52 11.83 6.14
N VAL A 33 4.01 12.99 5.72
CA VAL A 33 4.29 13.33 4.30
C VAL A 33 5.30 12.36 3.67
N ALA A 34 6.06 11.61 4.48
CA ALA A 34 7.01 10.61 4.02
C ALA A 34 6.37 9.41 3.29
N ALA A 35 5.09 9.10 3.56
CA ALA A 35 4.39 8.02 2.86
C ALA A 35 3.98 8.38 1.43
N ASN A 36 4.00 9.68 1.06
CA ASN A 36 3.56 10.13 -0.27
C ASN A 36 4.69 10.20 -1.31
N ALA A 37 5.96 10.23 -0.90
CA ALA A 37 7.07 10.33 -1.86
C ALA A 37 7.25 9.05 -2.69
N ALA A 38 7.02 7.87 -2.10
CA ALA A 38 7.12 6.59 -2.81
C ALA A 38 5.95 6.36 -3.78
N THR A 39 4.75 6.85 -3.44
CA THR A 39 3.54 6.66 -4.25
C THR A 39 3.51 7.54 -5.50
N VAL A 40 4.07 8.75 -5.42
CA VAL A 40 4.09 9.70 -6.55
C VAL A 40 5.06 9.26 -7.66
N SER A 41 6.15 8.55 -7.33
CA SER A 41 7.10 8.05 -8.34
C SER A 41 6.55 6.87 -9.16
N ALA A 42 5.69 6.03 -8.58
CA ALA A 42 5.08 4.91 -9.28
C ALA A 42 4.03 5.35 -10.33
N GLN A 43 3.40 6.51 -10.12
CA GLN A 43 2.39 7.04 -11.06
C GLN A 43 2.98 7.74 -12.29
N ARG A 44 4.29 8.01 -12.29
CA ARG A 44 5.00 8.63 -13.42
C ARG A 44 5.75 7.62 -14.30
N GLY A 45 5.79 6.35 -13.91
CA GLY A 45 6.14 5.27 -14.80
C GLY A 45 4.89 4.90 -15.59
N GLY A 46 4.85 5.21 -16.88
CA GLY A 46 3.86 4.59 -17.77
C GLY A 46 3.84 3.09 -17.49
N GLY A 47 2.65 2.51 -17.39
CA GLY A 47 2.47 1.08 -17.13
C GLY A 47 3.24 0.22 -18.14
N PRO A 48 3.25 -1.11 -17.98
CA PRO A 48 3.87 -2.01 -18.94
C PRO A 48 3.45 -1.62 -20.37
N SER A 49 4.43 -1.22 -21.17
CA SER A 49 4.20 -0.90 -22.58
C SER A 49 4.18 -2.22 -23.34
N ASP A 50 2.98 -2.75 -23.58
CA ASP A 50 2.79 -4.00 -24.30
C ASP A 50 2.99 -3.78 -25.81
N PHE A 51 4.25 -3.94 -26.25
CA PHE A 51 4.63 -4.00 -27.66
C PHE A 51 4.98 -5.44 -28.04
N ALA A 52 4.63 -5.84 -29.26
CA ALA A 52 5.00 -7.12 -29.84
C ALA A 52 5.62 -6.93 -31.22
N LEU A 53 6.51 -7.86 -31.58
CA LEU A 53 7.07 -7.95 -32.92
C LEU A 53 6.09 -8.74 -33.80
N TYR A 54 5.56 -8.08 -34.83
CA TYR A 54 4.66 -8.67 -35.81
C TYR A 54 5.42 -9.00 -37.09
N GLY A 55 5.10 -10.14 -37.71
CA GLY A 55 5.59 -10.53 -39.04
C GLY A 55 4.45 -10.50 -40.04
N CYS A 56 4.55 -9.68 -41.08
CA CYS A 56 3.58 -9.65 -42.17
C CYS A 56 3.93 -10.66 -43.26
N SER A 57 2.92 -11.20 -43.95
CA SER A 57 3.09 -12.09 -45.10
C SER A 57 3.85 -11.46 -46.28
N CYS A 58 3.95 -10.12 -46.33
CA CYS A 58 4.80 -9.42 -47.29
C CYS A 58 6.31 -9.55 -47.00
N GLY A 59 6.69 -10.15 -45.87
CA GLY A 59 8.07 -10.34 -45.43
C GLY A 59 8.59 -9.27 -44.47
N ALA A 60 7.81 -8.22 -44.19
CA ALA A 60 8.19 -7.19 -43.21
C ALA A 60 8.00 -7.67 -41.77
N SER A 61 8.93 -7.29 -40.89
CA SER A 61 8.78 -7.44 -39.44
C SER A 61 8.81 -6.06 -38.78
N PHE A 62 7.90 -5.79 -37.85
CA PHE A 62 7.76 -4.48 -37.22
C PHE A 62 7.21 -4.58 -35.79
N ASP A 63 7.65 -3.66 -34.94
CA ASP A 63 7.13 -3.53 -33.57
C ASP A 63 5.89 -2.65 -33.56
N ALA A 64 4.82 -3.11 -32.91
CA ALA A 64 3.60 -2.36 -32.73
C ALA A 64 2.96 -2.66 -31.35
N PRO A 65 2.12 -1.76 -30.81
CA PRO A 65 1.34 -2.06 -29.62
C PRO A 65 0.50 -3.31 -29.81
N VAL A 66 0.40 -4.13 -28.78
CA VAL A 66 -0.44 -5.34 -28.83
C VAL A 66 -1.90 -4.91 -29.04
N SER A 67 -2.45 -5.30 -30.19
CA SER A 67 -3.80 -4.98 -30.63
C SER A 67 -4.45 -6.21 -31.26
N ALA A 68 -5.78 -6.24 -31.28
CA ALA A 68 -6.56 -7.26 -31.99
C ALA A 68 -6.44 -7.13 -33.52
N CYS A 69 -6.17 -5.91 -34.01
CA CYS A 69 -5.93 -5.61 -35.41
C CYS A 69 -4.70 -4.72 -35.54
N VAL A 70 -3.81 -5.03 -36.48
CA VAL A 70 -2.61 -4.23 -36.76
C VAL A 70 -2.37 -4.14 -38.26
N ASP A 71 -2.05 -2.94 -38.75
CA ASP A 71 -1.72 -2.71 -40.16
C ASP A 71 -0.21 -2.76 -40.39
N CYS A 72 0.21 -3.41 -41.46
CA CYS A 72 1.62 -3.46 -41.84
C CYS A 72 2.06 -2.10 -42.43
N PRO A 73 3.07 -1.42 -41.87
CA PRO A 73 3.53 -0.13 -42.37
C PRO A 73 4.23 -0.21 -43.73
N ALA A 74 4.64 -1.40 -44.17
CA ALA A 74 5.32 -1.59 -45.45
C ALA A 74 4.36 -1.77 -46.63
N CYS A 75 3.24 -2.48 -46.44
CA CYS A 75 2.31 -2.84 -47.52
C CYS A 75 0.85 -2.46 -47.28
N GLY A 76 0.51 -2.01 -46.07
CA GLY A 76 -0.86 -1.69 -45.67
C GLY A 76 -1.76 -2.90 -45.40
N GLY A 77 -1.23 -4.13 -45.40
CA GLY A 77 -2.00 -5.33 -45.08
C GLY A 77 -2.36 -5.41 -43.58
N ALA A 78 -3.62 -5.69 -43.29
CA ALA A 78 -4.11 -5.91 -41.93
C ALA A 78 -3.83 -7.33 -41.44
N GLN A 79 -3.51 -7.47 -40.15
CA GLN A 79 -3.41 -8.73 -39.44
C GLN A 79 -4.35 -8.73 -38.24
N ASP A 80 -5.18 -9.77 -38.16
CA ASP A 80 -6.24 -9.92 -37.18
C ASP A 80 -6.23 -11.37 -36.64
N TRP A 81 -6.57 -11.54 -35.36
CA TRP A 81 -6.54 -12.83 -34.65
C TRP A 81 -7.77 -13.03 -33.76
#